data_AF-A0A962EEW4-F1
#
_entry.id   AF-A0A962EEW4-F1
#
_cell.length_a   1.000
_cell.length_b   1.000
_cell.length_c   1.000
_cell.angle_alpha   90.00
_cell.angle_beta   90.00
_cell.angle_gamma   90.00
#
_symmetry.space_group_name_H-M   'P 1'
#
loop_
_entity.id
_entity.type
_entity.pdbx_description
1 polymer ?
#
loop_
_entity_poly.entity_id
_entity_poly.type
_entity_poly.pdbx_seq_one_letter_code
_entity_poly.pdbx_strand_id
1 'polypeptide(L)'
;MTPERGRLWAVVLLLTSLASYGLIRWFAPEPPPAPATANARQDNEIRTVEMRVYDDQGKPNLVLISPRISSPRRSDEYLIESPLFDVVSADGARWNGKSLTGRLDVARNR
;
A
#
# COMPACT_ATOMS: atom_id res chain seq x y z
N MET A 1 -15.69 -38.53 51.66
CA MET A 1 -16.32 -37.25 51.26
C MET A 1 -17.74 -37.56 50.84
N THR A 2 -18.78 -36.96 51.45
CA THR A 2 -20.16 -37.25 51.05
C THR A 2 -20.53 -36.48 49.77
N PRO A 3 -21.35 -37.05 48.87
CA PRO A 3 -21.70 -36.44 47.59
C PRO A 3 -22.36 -35.06 47.74
N GLU A 4 -23.09 -34.84 48.82
CA GLU A 4 -23.72 -33.56 49.17
C GLU A 4 -22.69 -32.47 49.46
N ARG A 5 -21.62 -32.79 50.20
CA ARG A 5 -20.52 -31.85 50.46
C ARG A 5 -19.77 -31.51 49.16
N GLY A 6 -19.61 -32.48 48.26
CA GLY A 6 -19.01 -32.26 46.94
C GLY A 6 -19.82 -31.27 46.09
N ARG A 7 -21.15 -31.42 46.08
CA ARG A 7 -22.06 -30.48 45.37
C ARG A 7 -22.00 -29.07 45.97
N LEU A 8 -21.97 -28.96 47.30
CA LEU A 8 -21.86 -27.68 47.97
C LEU A 8 -20.56 -26.96 47.59
N TRP A 9 -19.42 -27.65 47.60
CA TRP A 9 -18.14 -27.08 47.19
C TRP A 9 -18.11 -26.68 45.72
N ALA A 10 -18.72 -27.47 44.84
CA ALA A 10 -18.82 -27.14 43.42
C ALA A 10 -19.62 -25.85 43.19
N VAL A 11 -20.73 -25.67 43.91
CA VAL A 11 -21.55 -24.44 43.84
C VAL A 11 -20.75 -23.24 44.36
N VAL A 12 -20.05 -23.39 45.48
CA VAL A 12 -19.21 -22.32 46.04
C VAL A 12 -18.12 -21.92 45.04
N LEU A 13 -17.41 -22.89 44.47
CA LEU A 13 -16.35 -22.64 43.47
C LEU A 13 -16.88 -21.96 42.21
N LEU A 14 -18.06 -22.34 41.74
CA LEU A 14 -18.69 -21.72 40.57
C LEU A 14 -19.01 -20.26 40.85
N LEU A 15 -19.63 -19.98 42.00
CA LEU A 15 -20.03 -18.63 42.39
C LEU A 15 -18.83 -17.71 42.61
N THR A 16 -17.77 -18.21 43.27
CA THR A 16 -16.55 -17.42 43.46
C THR A 16 -15.86 -17.13 42.13
N SER A 17 -15.79 -18.11 41.23
CA SER A 17 -15.20 -17.93 39.89
C SER A 17 -15.95 -16.89 39.06
N LEU A 18 -17.28 -16.93 39.07
CA LEU A 18 -18.13 -15.97 38.37
C LEU A 18 -17.99 -14.56 38.96
N ALA A 19 -17.99 -14.44 40.30
CA ALA A 19 -17.81 -13.17 40.98
C ALA A 19 -16.43 -12.56 40.67
N SER A 20 -15.36 -13.36 40.72
CA SER A 20 -14.01 -12.92 40.37
C SER A 20 -13.91 -12.48 38.91
N TYR A 21 -14.48 -13.24 37.97
CA TYR A 21 -14.48 -12.88 36.55
C TYR A 21 -15.22 -11.56 36.30
N GLY A 22 -16.39 -11.39 36.91
CA GLY A 22 -17.17 -10.15 36.82
C GLY A 22 -16.40 -8.94 37.37
N LEU A 23 -15.75 -9.09 38.52
CA LEU A 23 -14.90 -8.05 39.12
C LEU A 23 -13.73 -7.68 38.22
N ILE A 24 -12.99 -8.67 37.71
CA ILE A 24 -11.87 -8.43 36.80
C ILE A 24 -12.37 -7.69 35.56
N ARG A 25 -13.53 -8.06 35.01
CA ARG A 25 -14.03 -7.41 33.80
C ARG A 25 -14.53 -5.99 34.06
N TRP A 26 -15.10 -5.73 35.23
CA TRP A 26 -15.56 -4.40 35.64
C TRP A 26 -14.39 -3.41 35.81
N PHE A 27 -13.26 -3.88 36.33
CA PHE A 27 -12.06 -3.06 36.53
C PHE A 27 -11.05 -3.15 35.39
N ALA A 28 -11.30 -3.99 34.38
CA ALA A 28 -10.44 -4.07 33.22
C ALA A 28 -10.55 -2.78 32.40
N PRO A 29 -9.43 -2.12 32.08
CA PRO A 29 -9.44 -0.98 31.18
C PRO A 29 -10.04 -1.38 29.83
N GLU A 30 -10.62 -0.40 29.12
CA GLU A 30 -11.12 -0.64 27.77
C GLU A 30 -10.00 -1.22 26.91
N PRO A 31 -10.27 -2.31 26.17
CA PRO A 31 -9.26 -2.85 25.27
C PRO A 31 -8.87 -1.74 24.29
N PRO A 32 -7.57 -1.54 24.03
CA PRO A 32 -7.13 -0.54 23.08
C PRO A 32 -7.84 -0.77 21.75
N PRO A 33 -8.27 0.30 21.06
CA PRO A 33 -8.90 0.16 19.76
C PRO A 33 -8.01 -0.69 18.87
N ALA A 34 -8.61 -1.68 18.20
CA ALA A 34 -7.87 -2.51 17.26
C ALA A 34 -7.13 -1.59 16.29
N PRO A 35 -5.82 -1.77 16.07
CA PRO A 35 -5.09 -0.93 15.13
C PRO A 35 -5.81 -1.02 13.80
N ALA A 36 -6.17 0.15 13.25
CA ALA A 36 -6.74 0.20 11.91
C ALA A 36 -5.78 -0.56 11.00
N THR A 37 -6.28 -1.61 10.34
CA THR A 37 -5.50 -2.29 9.31
C THR A 37 -5.25 -1.26 8.22
N ALA A 38 -4.06 -0.64 8.25
CA ALA A 38 -3.58 0.14 7.14
C ALA A 38 -3.53 -0.84 5.97
N ASN A 39 -4.50 -0.71 5.06
CA ASN A 39 -4.44 -1.42 3.79
C ASN A 39 -3.12 -1.00 3.15
N ALA A 40 -2.14 -1.90 3.12
CA ALA A 40 -0.90 -1.68 2.40
C ALA A 40 -1.27 -1.51 0.92
N ARG A 41 -1.48 -0.27 0.49
CA ARG A 41 -1.60 0.10 -0.92
C ARG A 41 -0.20 -0.09 -1.49
N GLN A 42 0.08 -1.31 -1.99
CA GLN A 42 1.24 -1.60 -2.81
C GLN A 42 1.07 -0.95 -4.19
N ASP A 43 1.03 0.37 -4.21
CA ASP A 43 1.18 1.15 -5.42
C ASP A 43 2.68 1.38 -5.59
N ASN A 44 3.23 0.96 -6.74
CA ASN A 44 4.64 1.18 -7.01
C ASN A 44 4.81 2.66 -7.39
N GLU A 45 5.67 3.37 -6.67
CA GLU A 45 5.90 4.79 -6.87
C GLU A 45 7.41 5.09 -6.95
N ILE A 46 7.77 5.93 -7.91
CA ILE A 46 9.13 6.46 -8.07
C ILE A 46 9.02 7.99 -8.08
N ARG A 47 9.90 8.65 -7.33
CA ARG A 47 9.96 10.12 -7.20
C ARG A 47 11.22 10.66 -7.82
N THR A 48 11.14 11.88 -8.35
CA THR A 48 12.26 12.60 -8.97
C THR A 48 12.93 11.74 -10.04
N VAL A 49 12.18 11.45 -11.09
CA VAL A 49 12.59 10.51 -12.15
C VAL A 49 13.13 11.28 -13.34
N GLU A 50 14.28 10.84 -13.83
CA GLU A 50 14.76 11.13 -15.17
C GLU A 50 14.93 9.80 -15.91
N MET A 51 14.16 9.61 -16.97
CA MET A 51 14.22 8.45 -17.83
C MET A 51 14.83 8.85 -19.16
N ARG A 52 15.86 8.11 -19.60
CA ARG A 52 16.51 8.29 -20.90
C ARG A 52 16.32 7.03 -21.73
N VAL A 53 15.71 7.19 -22.89
CA VAL A 53 15.53 6.12 -23.88
C VAL A 53 16.52 6.37 -25.00
N TYR A 54 17.26 5.32 -25.33
CA TYR A 54 18.33 5.34 -26.33
C TYR A 54 17.87 4.67 -27.62
N ASP A 55 18.35 5.17 -28.75
CA ASP A 55 18.20 4.52 -30.04
C ASP A 55 19.14 3.30 -30.19
N ASP A 56 19.03 2.60 -31.32
CA ASP A 56 19.85 1.43 -31.65
C ASP A 56 21.36 1.75 -31.77
N GLN A 57 21.73 3.02 -31.89
CA GLN A 57 23.12 3.49 -31.90
C GLN A 57 23.63 3.91 -30.52
N GLY A 58 22.78 3.80 -29.48
CA GLY A 58 23.11 4.20 -28.11
C GLY A 58 23.06 5.71 -27.87
N LYS A 59 22.44 6.49 -28.77
CA LYS A 59 22.21 7.93 -28.57
C LYS A 59 20.85 8.16 -27.91
N PRO A 60 20.74 9.11 -26.96
CA PRO A 60 19.46 9.39 -26.33
C PRO A 60 18.48 9.99 -27.35
N ASN A 61 17.34 9.33 -27.54
CA ASN A 61 16.24 9.75 -28.41
C ASN A 61 15.13 10.44 -27.60
N LEU A 62 14.85 9.96 -26.38
CA LEU A 62 13.83 10.55 -25.52
C LEU A 62 14.38 10.74 -24.10
N VAL A 63 14.22 11.94 -23.57
CA VAL A 63 14.40 12.23 -22.15
C VAL A 63 13.04 12.63 -21.56
N LEU A 64 12.65 11.93 -20.50
CA LEU A 64 11.45 12.19 -19.73
C LEU A 64 11.85 12.55 -18.29
N ILE A 65 11.49 13.74 -17.85
CA ILE A 65 11.69 14.18 -16.47
C ILE A 65 10.33 14.34 -15.80
N SER A 66 10.15 13.75 -14.62
CA SER A 66 8.92 13.87 -13.85
C SER A 66 9.18 13.85 -12.34
N PRO A 67 8.47 14.66 -11.55
CA PRO A 67 8.50 14.58 -10.09
C PRO A 67 8.00 13.22 -9.56
N ARG A 68 7.10 12.53 -10.28
CA ARG A 68 6.48 11.30 -9.80
C ARG A 68 5.94 10.43 -10.93
N ILE A 69 6.29 9.15 -10.88
CA ILE A 69 5.67 8.10 -11.69
C ILE A 69 5.04 7.08 -10.73
N SER A 70 3.80 6.70 -11.01
CA SER A 70 3.09 5.69 -10.23
C SER A 70 2.53 4.59 -11.12
N SER A 71 2.56 3.35 -10.64
CA SER A 71 1.92 2.20 -11.25
C SER A 71 0.86 1.68 -10.26
N PRO A 72 -0.42 1.97 -10.51
CA PRO A 72 -1.50 1.47 -9.69
C PRO A 72 -1.54 -0.05 -9.71
N ARG A 73 -1.86 -0.69 -8.58
CA ARG A 73 -1.92 -2.15 -8.50
C ARG A 73 -2.93 -2.72 -9.51
N ARG A 74 -2.49 -3.73 -10.29
CA ARG A 74 -3.28 -4.38 -11.37
C ARG A 74 -3.62 -3.46 -12.55
N SER A 75 -2.91 -2.35 -12.72
CA SER A 75 -2.98 -1.54 -13.92
C SER A 75 -1.84 -1.91 -14.87
N ASP A 76 -2.13 -1.90 -16.17
CA ASP A 76 -1.11 -1.99 -17.23
C ASP A 76 -0.61 -0.59 -17.63
N GLU A 77 -0.82 0.41 -16.77
CA GLU A 77 -0.53 1.81 -17.07
C GLU A 77 0.38 2.42 -16.00
N TYR A 78 1.33 3.25 -16.43
CA TYR A 78 2.05 4.16 -15.56
C TYR A 78 1.46 5.56 -15.69
N LEU A 79 1.13 6.16 -14.55
CA LEU A 79 0.68 7.55 -14.45
C LEU A 79 1.88 8.44 -14.13
N ILE A 80 2.06 9.48 -14.93
CA ILE A 80 3.21 10.38 -14.86
C ILE A 80 2.70 11.78 -14.49
N GLU A 81 3.24 12.35 -13.42
CA GLU A 81 2.88 13.68 -12.96
C GLU A 81 3.75 14.73 -13.64
N SER A 82 3.14 15.77 -14.22
CA SER A 82 3.81 16.94 -14.81
C SER A 82 5.07 16.63 -15.66
N PRO A 83 4.97 15.76 -16.68
CA PRO A 83 6.15 15.35 -17.43
C PRO A 83 6.72 16.48 -18.30
N LEU A 84 8.05 16.53 -18.34
CA LEU A 84 8.84 17.27 -19.31
C LEU A 84 9.45 16.27 -20.30
N PHE A 85 9.24 16.51 -21.59
CA PHE A 85 9.74 15.68 -22.67
C PHE A 85 10.77 16.45 -23.48
N ASP A 86 11.85 15.78 -23.83
CA ASP A 86 12.83 16.21 -24.82
C ASP A 86 13.05 15.04 -25.79
N VAL A 87 12.58 15.20 -27.03
CA VAL A 87 12.52 14.14 -28.04
C VAL A 87 13.40 14.54 -29.22
N VAL A 88 14.24 13.62 -29.67
CA VAL A 88 15.07 13.75 -30.87
C VAL A 88 14.57 12.74 -31.89
N SER A 89 14.00 13.26 -32.97
CA SER A 89 13.53 12.47 -34.11
C SER A 89 14.71 11.85 -34.88
N ALA A 90 14.41 10.83 -35.69
CA ALA A 90 15.40 10.13 -36.51
C ALA A 90 16.09 11.04 -37.54
N ASP A 91 15.42 12.11 -37.99
CA ASP A 91 15.98 13.15 -38.85
C ASP A 91 16.82 14.20 -38.09
N GLY A 92 16.95 14.04 -36.77
CA GLY A 92 17.66 14.97 -35.88
C GLY A 92 16.82 16.15 -35.41
N ALA A 93 15.55 16.26 -35.79
CA ALA A 93 14.67 17.31 -35.28
C ALA A 93 14.42 17.13 -33.78
N ARG A 94 14.55 18.22 -33.01
CA ARG A 94 14.40 18.20 -31.55
C ARG A 94 13.12 18.90 -31.11
N TRP A 95 12.38 18.24 -30.22
CA TRP A 95 11.08 18.68 -29.73
C TRP A 95 11.09 18.71 -28.20
N ASN A 96 10.67 19.84 -27.62
CA ASN A 96 10.49 19.95 -26.18
C ASN A 96 9.00 20.11 -25.87
N GLY A 97 8.50 19.33 -24.93
CA GLY A 97 7.11 19.33 -24.52
C GLY A 97 6.95 19.38 -23.01
N LYS A 98 5.87 19.98 -22.54
CA LYS A 98 5.45 19.92 -21.14
C LYS A 98 3.99 19.49 -21.09
N SER A 99 3.64 18.63 -20.16
CA SER A 99 2.24 18.29 -19.88
C SER A 99 1.98 18.40 -18.38
N LEU A 100 0.72 18.54 -18.01
CA LEU A 100 0.27 18.44 -16.61
C LEU A 100 0.20 16.99 -16.15
N THR A 101 -0.14 16.09 -17.07
CA THR A 101 -0.29 14.65 -16.82
C THR A 101 0.26 13.85 -18.00
N GLY A 102 0.72 12.65 -17.72
CA GLY A 102 1.15 11.68 -18.73
C GLY A 102 0.67 10.29 -18.37
N ARG A 103 0.54 9.45 -19.39
CA ARG A 103 0.17 8.05 -19.24
C ARG A 103 1.02 7.21 -20.19
N LEU A 104 1.60 6.14 -19.68
CA LEU A 104 2.35 5.17 -20.47
C LEU A 104 1.65 3.81 -20.35
N ASP A 105 1.15 3.33 -21.47
CA ASP A 105 0.47 2.03 -21.54
C ASP A 105 1.53 0.94 -21.77
N VAL A 106 1.54 -0.09 -20.93
CA VAL A 106 2.43 -1.24 -21.06
C VAL A 106 1.79 -2.21 -22.05
N ALA A 107 2.30 -2.25 -23.27
CA ALA A 107 1.85 -3.20 -24.27
C ALA A 107 2.03 -4.64 -23.74
N ARG A 108 0.93 -5.40 -23.63
CA ARG A 108 1.03 -6.85 -23.47
C ARG A 108 1.49 -7.41 -24.81
N ASN A 109 2.73 -7.92 -24.87
CA ASN A 109 3.16 -8.76 -25.98
C ASN A 109 2.13 -9.90 -26.12
N ARG A 110 1.38 -9.91 -27.22
CA ARG A 110 0.49 -11.00 -27.60
C ARG A 110 1.21 -11.91 -28.59
#